data_AF-A0A816C1K2-F1
#
_entry.id   AF-A0A816C1K2-F1
#
_cell.length_a   1.000
_cell.length_b   1.000
_cell.length_c   1.000
_cell.angle_alpha   90.00
_cell.angle_beta   90.00
_cell.angle_gamma   90.00
#
_symmetry.space_group_name_H-M   'P 1'
#
loop_
_entity.id
_entity.type
_entity.pdbx_description
1 polymer ?
#
loop_
_entity_poly.entity_id
_entity_poly.type
_entity_poly.pdbx_seq_one_letter_code
_entity_poly.pdbx_strand_id
1 'polypeptide(L)'
;YSDDLINRTITSTSSPPDSQGRLRTFVGTKEVCNHYNARICTRNPCHYLHICATCEQNHLRFQCPMTANTTTTIAPPSPASS
;
A
#
# COMPACT_ATOMS: atom_id res chain seq x y z
N TYR A 1 -22.87 -15.47 24.39
CA TYR A 1 -22.00 -15.21 23.22
C TYR A 1 -22.36 -13.87 22.64
N SER A 2 -21.57 -12.82 22.92
CA SER A 2 -21.31 -11.66 22.07
C SER A 2 -20.65 -10.60 22.96
N ASP A 3 -19.33 -10.68 23.04
CA ASP A 3 -18.51 -9.69 23.72
C ASP A 3 -17.90 -8.74 22.68
N ASP A 4 -17.79 -7.49 23.11
CA ASP A 4 -16.90 -6.43 22.66
C ASP A 4 -17.20 -5.55 21.43
N LEU A 5 -17.73 -4.38 21.81
CA LEU A 5 -17.60 -3.07 21.17
C LEU A 5 -16.15 -2.73 20.77
N ILE A 6 -16.03 -2.22 19.54
CA ILE A 6 -15.32 -0.96 19.21
C ILE A 6 -13.89 -0.83 19.79
N ASN A 7 -12.93 -1.48 19.14
CA ASN A 7 -11.57 -0.97 19.12
C ASN A 7 -11.33 -0.28 17.77
N ARG A 8 -11.36 1.06 17.78
CA ARG A 8 -10.83 1.92 16.73
C ARG A 8 -9.31 1.70 16.67
N THR A 9 -8.89 0.65 15.98
CA THR A 9 -7.51 0.46 15.55
C THR A 9 -7.58 0.37 14.04
N ILE A 10 -6.85 1.26 13.36
CA ILE A 10 -6.79 1.45 11.91
C ILE A 10 -6.75 0.07 11.23
N THR A 11 -7.91 -0.42 10.80
CA THR A 11 -8.00 -1.62 9.98
C THR A 11 -7.71 -1.14 8.58
N SER A 12 -6.43 -0.92 8.31
CA SER A 12 -5.86 -1.20 6.99
C SER A 12 -6.50 -2.50 6.57
N THR A 13 -7.44 -2.44 5.63
CA THR A 13 -8.21 -3.59 5.14
C THR A 13 -7.17 -4.55 4.59
N SER A 14 -6.77 -5.50 5.45
CA SER A 14 -5.61 -6.37 5.26
C SER A 14 -6.00 -7.43 4.27
N SER A 15 -6.06 -7.01 3.01
CA SER A 15 -6.18 -7.92 1.88
C SER A 15 -5.13 -9.01 2.07
N PRO A 16 -5.51 -10.29 1.99
CA PRO A 16 -4.57 -11.38 2.19
C PRO A 16 -3.40 -11.18 1.23
N PRO A 17 -2.16 -11.42 1.67
CA PRO A 17 -1.01 -11.26 0.80
C PRO A 17 -1.13 -12.16 -0.44
N ASP A 18 -0.53 -11.74 -1.57
CA ASP A 18 -0.49 -12.56 -2.76
C ASP A 18 0.34 -13.84 -2.53
N SER A 19 0.37 -14.75 -3.50
CA SER A 19 1.13 -16.01 -3.40
C SER A 19 2.62 -15.82 -3.08
N GLN A 20 3.16 -14.60 -3.21
CA GLN A 20 4.52 -14.23 -2.83
C GLN A 20 4.62 -13.47 -1.49
N GLY A 21 3.56 -13.43 -0.69
CA GLY A 21 3.59 -12.78 0.63
C GLY A 21 3.52 -11.26 0.61
N ARG A 22 3.28 -10.61 -0.54
CA ARG A 22 3.18 -9.14 -0.63
C ARG A 22 1.73 -8.70 -0.45
N LEU A 23 1.53 -7.56 0.19
CA LEU A 23 0.20 -6.96 0.34
C LEU A 23 -0.43 -6.73 -1.03
N ARG A 24 -1.67 -7.16 -1.19
CA ARG A 24 -2.47 -6.90 -2.40
C ARG A 24 -3.01 -5.48 -2.31
N THR A 25 -2.79 -4.70 -3.36
CA THR A 25 -3.34 -3.34 -3.48
C THR A 25 -4.51 -3.35 -4.46
N PHE A 26 -5.61 -2.71 -4.10
CA PHE A 26 -6.81 -2.61 -4.92
C PHE A 26 -7.12 -1.14 -5.21
N VAL A 27 -7.52 -0.86 -6.45
CA VAL A 27 -8.08 0.43 -6.87
C VAL A 27 -9.49 0.15 -7.37
N GLY A 28 -10.48 0.60 -6.59
CA GLY A 28 -11.87 0.18 -6.76
C GLY A 28 -12.03 -1.34 -6.58
N THR A 29 -12.54 -2.02 -7.61
CA THR A 29 -12.76 -3.48 -7.62
C THR A 29 -11.64 -4.27 -8.33
N LYS A 30 -10.59 -3.58 -8.80
CA LYS A 30 -9.49 -4.21 -9.55
C LYS A 30 -8.21 -4.21 -8.73
N GLU A 31 -7.50 -5.34 -8.78
CA GLU A 31 -6.20 -5.50 -8.15
C GLU A 31 -5.09 -4.87 -9.00
N VAL A 32 -4.19 -4.17 -8.31
CA VAL A 32 -3.00 -3.56 -8.87
C VAL A 32 -1.90 -4.61 -9.00
N CYS A 33 -1.19 -4.59 -10.12
CA CYS A 33 -0.09 -5.50 -10.37
C CYS A 33 1.08 -5.17 -9.43
N ASN A 34 1.30 -6.02 -8.43
CA ASN A 34 2.46 -5.90 -7.54
C ASN A 34 3.80 -5.97 -8.30
N HIS A 35 3.88 -6.77 -9.38
CA HIS A 35 5.07 -6.82 -10.22
C HIS A 35 5.33 -5.50 -10.94
N TYR A 36 4.29 -4.81 -11.44
CA TYR A 36 4.40 -3.50 -12.07
C TYR A 36 4.77 -2.40 -11.07
N ASN A 37 4.32 -2.49 -9.82
CA ASN A 37 4.69 -1.51 -8.80
C ASN A 37 6.11 -1.71 -8.25
N ALA A 38 6.60 -2.94 -8.23
CA ALA A 38 7.97 -3.24 -7.82
C ALA A 38 9.00 -2.96 -8.94
N ARG A 39 8.63 -3.24 -10.20
CA ARG A 39 9.51 -3.16 -11.39
C ARG A 39 8.67 -3.13 -12.66
N ILE A 40 9.26 -3.36 -13.82
CA ILE A 40 8.48 -3.53 -15.06
C ILE A 40 7.75 -4.89 -15.10
N CYS A 41 6.46 -4.90 -15.44
CA CYS A 41 5.70 -6.12 -15.73
C CYS A 41 5.69 -6.36 -17.24
N THR A 42 6.19 -7.52 -17.68
CA THR A 42 6.29 -7.91 -19.09
C THR A 42 5.17 -8.84 -19.57
N ARG A 43 4.20 -9.17 -18.70
CA ARG A 43 3.05 -10.01 -19.07
C ARG A 43 2.09 -9.19 -19.92
N ASN A 44 1.75 -9.70 -21.12
CA ASN A 44 0.79 -9.07 -22.02
C ASN A 44 -0.14 -10.14 -22.66
N PRO A 45 -1.46 -10.13 -22.39
CA PRO A 45 -2.16 -9.24 -21.47
C PRO A 45 -1.89 -9.58 -20.00
N CYS A 46 -1.67 -8.57 -19.17
CA CYS A 46 -1.66 -8.75 -17.71
C CYS A 46 -3.09 -8.69 -17.18
N HIS A 47 -3.44 -9.59 -16.26
CA HIS A 47 -4.77 -9.62 -15.64
C HIS A 47 -4.98 -8.48 -14.62
N TYR A 48 -3.90 -7.90 -14.11
CA TYR A 48 -3.90 -6.89 -13.06
C TYR A 48 -3.63 -5.48 -13.61
N LEU A 49 -4.03 -4.44 -12.88
CA LEU A 49 -3.84 -3.05 -13.30
C LEU A 49 -2.36 -2.63 -13.26
N HIS A 50 -1.87 -2.06 -14.36
CA HIS A 50 -0.56 -1.44 -14.49
C HIS A 50 -0.64 0.06 -14.18
N ILE A 51 -0.84 0.38 -12.90
CA ILE A 51 -0.89 1.75 -12.38
C ILE A 51 -0.08 1.86 -11.09
N CYS A 52 0.31 3.07 -10.71
CA CYS A 52 0.95 3.33 -9.44
C CYS A 52 -0.04 3.14 -8.29
N ALA A 53 0.30 2.29 -7.31
CA ALA A 53 -0.49 2.06 -6.10
C ALA A 53 -0.62 3.29 -5.18
N THR A 54 0.19 4.34 -5.39
CA THR A 54 0.24 5.52 -4.53
C THR A 54 -0.63 6.67 -5.05
N CYS A 55 -0.58 6.94 -6.35
CA CYS A 55 -1.29 8.06 -6.98
C CYS A 55 -2.25 7.63 -8.11
N GLU A 56 -2.36 6.33 -8.36
CA GLU A 56 -3.25 5.73 -9.37
C GLU A 56 -2.97 6.16 -10.82
N GLN A 57 -1.80 6.77 -11.09
CA GLN A 57 -1.35 7.19 -12.42
C GLN A 57 -0.51 6.13 -13.14
N ASN A 58 -0.35 6.27 -14.46
CA ASN A 58 0.44 5.35 -15.29
C ASN A 58 1.95 5.63 -15.20
N HIS A 59 2.58 5.14 -14.13
CA HIS A 59 4.03 5.06 -14.00
C HIS A 59 4.40 4.02 -12.94
N LEU A 60 5.68 3.66 -12.90
CA LEU A 60 6.22 2.76 -11.87
C LEU A 60 6.21 3.46 -10.50
N ARG A 61 6.08 2.71 -9.41
CA ARG A 61 5.96 3.29 -8.05
C ARG A 61 7.16 4.17 -7.68
N PHE A 62 8.37 3.78 -8.05
CA PHE A 62 9.58 4.57 -7.77
C PHE A 62 9.68 5.88 -8.56
N GLN A 63 8.88 6.03 -9.62
CA GLN A 63 8.74 7.28 -10.37
C GLN A 63 7.61 8.16 -9.82
N CYS A 64 6.92 7.71 -8.77
CA CYS A 64 5.82 8.46 -8.20
C CYS A 64 6.35 9.73 -7.50
N PRO A 65 5.86 10.92 -7.87
CA PRO A 65 6.25 12.15 -7.19
C PRO A 65 5.76 12.18 -5.73
N MET A 66 4.71 11.42 -5.39
CA MET A 66 4.16 11.37 -4.04
C MET A 66 4.99 10.52 -3.06
N THR A 67 5.82 9.59 -3.53
CA THR A 67 6.69 8.80 -2.63
C THR A 67 7.74 9.65 -1.91
N ALA A 68 8.14 10.77 -2.50
CA ALA A 68 9.11 11.70 -1.89
C ALA A 68 8.55 12.43 -0.67
N ASN A 69 7.22 12.48 -0.48
CA ASN A 69 6.58 13.19 0.63
C ASN A 69 6.35 12.33 1.87
N THR A 70 6.78 11.07 1.88
CA THR A 70 6.80 10.25 3.10
C THR A 70 8.03 10.58 3.94
N THR A 71 8.27 11.87 4.21
CA THR A 71 9.14 12.27 5.29
C THR A 71 8.48 11.81 6.57
N THR A 72 8.96 10.72 7.14
CA THR A 72 8.61 10.25 8.46
C THR A 72 8.59 11.46 9.40
N THR A 73 7.40 11.91 9.80
CA THR A 73 7.24 12.72 11.01
C THR A 73 7.57 11.78 12.17
N ILE A 74 8.87 11.52 12.36
CA ILE A 74 9.39 11.07 13.63
C ILE A 74 9.12 12.27 14.53
N ALA A 75 8.03 12.22 15.29
CA ALA A 75 7.85 13.12 16.41
C ALA A 75 9.18 13.11 17.19
N PRO A 76 9.79 14.26 17.48
CA PRO A 76 11.00 14.28 18.29
C PRO A 76 10.71 13.53 19.59
N PRO A 77 11.62 12.67 20.09
CA PRO A 77 11.40 12.01 21.36
C PRO A 77 11.18 13.09 22.42
N SER A 78 10.00 13.09 23.05
CA SER A 78 9.71 13.98 24.17
C SER A 78 10.84 13.86 25.21
N PRO A 79 11.37 14.98 25.75
CA PRO A 79 12.40 14.90 26.78
C PRO A 79 11.81 14.20 28.01
N ALA A 80 12.43 13.11 28.43
CA ALA A 80 12.12 12.43 29.67
C ALA A 80 12.32 13.42 30.82
N SER A 81 11.23 13.81 31.48
CA SER A 81 11.27 14.60 32.70
C SER A 81 11.97 13.81 33.80
N SER A 82 13.02 14.40 34.38
CA SER A 82 13.75 13.90 35.55
C SER A 82 13.09 14.33 36.85
#